data_AF-A0A9D5KGI9-F1
#
_entry.id   AF-A0A9D5KGI9-F1
#
_cell.length_a   1.000
_cell.length_b   1.000
_cell.length_c   1.000
_cell.angle_alpha   90.00
_cell.angle_beta   90.00
_cell.angle_gamma   90.00
#
_symmetry.space_group_name_H-M   'P 1'
#
loop_
_entity.id
_entity.type
_entity.pdbx_description
1 polymer ?
#
loop_
_entity_poly.entity_id
_entity_poly.type
_entity_poly.pdbx_seq_one_letter_code
_entity_poly.pdbx_strand_id
1 'polypeptide(L)'
;MHGRARAVLFLAVLVPVGFASKFYTGWGAPWVNNSLGGVLYVIFWCLAIFVLFPQERPSAIAAAVFTATSLLEILQLWHPSFLESIRSTFVGATLIGTTFVWSDFFYYAIGCIAGWIWVDRLKLIH
;
A
#
# COMPACT_ATOMS: atom_id res chain seq x y z
N MET A 1 -8.41 -14.35 18.02
CA MET A 1 -7.15 -14.72 17.31
C MET A 1 -7.34 -14.97 15.81
N HIS A 2 -8.55 -15.35 15.34
CA HIS A 2 -8.80 -15.70 13.93
C HIS A 2 -8.66 -14.54 12.92
N GLY A 3 -8.93 -13.28 13.31
CA GLY A 3 -8.81 -12.12 12.41
C GLY A 3 -7.36 -11.83 11.96
N ARG A 4 -6.39 -11.93 12.89
CA ARG A 4 -4.97 -11.66 12.61
C ARG A 4 -4.35 -12.74 11.73
N ALA A 5 -4.63 -14.02 12.00
CA ALA A 5 -4.12 -15.12 11.19
C ALA A 5 -4.60 -15.01 9.73
N ARG A 6 -5.88 -14.66 9.52
CA ARG A 6 -6.43 -14.39 8.18
C ARG A 6 -5.74 -13.20 7.50
N ALA A 7 -5.51 -12.10 8.22
CA ALA A 7 -4.78 -10.96 7.68
C ALA A 7 -3.35 -11.33 7.25
N VAL A 8 -2.64 -12.15 8.03
CA VAL A 8 -1.29 -12.63 7.66
C VAL A 8 -1.33 -13.52 6.42
N LEU A 9 -2.32 -14.40 6.28
CA LEU A 9 -2.50 -15.20 5.07
C LEU A 9 -2.74 -14.31 3.84
N PHE A 10 -3.57 -13.27 3.97
CA PHE A 10 -3.79 -12.31 2.88
C PHE A 10 -2.53 -11.51 2.55
N LEU A 11 -1.75 -11.10 3.55
CA LEU A 11 -0.46 -10.44 3.33
C LEU A 11 0.51 -11.36 2.58
N ALA A 12 0.56 -12.64 2.92
CA ALA A 12 1.41 -13.62 2.25
C ALA A 12 1.05 -13.80 0.76
N VAL A 13 -0.21 -13.54 0.38
CA VAL A 13 -0.66 -13.54 -1.02
C VAL A 13 -0.47 -12.17 -1.68
N LEU A 14 -0.72 -11.07 -0.97
CA LEU A 14 -0.58 -9.71 -1.51
C LEU A 14 0.85 -9.36 -1.88
N VAL A 15 1.84 -9.82 -1.10
CA VAL A 15 3.26 -9.56 -1.38
C VAL A 15 3.68 -10.09 -2.77
N PRO A 16 3.52 -11.39 -3.08
CA PRO A 16 3.89 -11.90 -4.41
C PRO A 16 3.02 -11.29 -5.52
N VAL A 17 1.73 -11.02 -5.27
CA VAL A 17 0.86 -10.37 -6.26
C VAL A 17 1.32 -8.93 -6.56
N GLY A 18 1.70 -8.16 -5.54
CA GLY A 18 2.21 -6.80 -5.70
C GLY A 18 3.56 -6.75 -6.39
N PHE A 19 4.44 -7.73 -6.14
CA PHE A 19 5.68 -7.86 -6.92
C PHE A 19 5.39 -8.29 -8.36
N ALA A 20 4.52 -9.28 -8.58
CA ALA A 20 4.13 -9.72 -9.90
C ALA A 20 3.50 -8.59 -10.72
N SER A 21 2.71 -7.72 -10.09
CA SER A 21 2.13 -6.55 -10.75
C SER A 21 3.18 -5.53 -11.18
N LYS A 22 4.42 -5.55 -10.67
CA LYS A 22 5.52 -4.70 -11.15
C LYS A 22 6.25 -5.29 -12.36
N PHE A 23 6.24 -6.61 -12.51
CA PHE A 23 6.86 -7.33 -13.63
C PHE A 23 5.90 -7.58 -14.80
N TYR A 24 4.66 -7.11 -14.71
CA TYR A 24 3.68 -7.31 -15.77
C TYR A 24 3.99 -6.41 -16.98
N THR A 25 4.15 -7.04 -18.14
CA THR A 25 4.49 -6.38 -19.42
C THR A 25 3.38 -6.52 -20.47
N GLY A 26 2.20 -7.03 -20.09
CA GLY A 26 1.08 -7.23 -21.00
C GLY A 26 0.31 -5.94 -21.33
N TRP A 27 -0.89 -6.11 -21.88
CA TRP A 27 -1.76 -4.97 -22.21
C TRP A 27 -2.14 -4.21 -20.94
N GLY A 28 -2.01 -2.87 -20.99
CA GLY A 28 -2.25 -2.01 -19.83
C GLY A 28 -1.13 -2.02 -18.78
N ALA A 29 0.07 -2.52 -19.11
CA ALA A 29 1.22 -2.58 -18.20
C ALA A 29 1.50 -1.28 -17.42
N PRO A 30 1.47 -0.08 -18.02
CA PRO A 30 1.68 1.16 -17.26
C PRO A 30 0.66 1.35 -16.14
N TRP A 31 -0.60 1.01 -16.40
CA TRP A 31 -1.68 1.11 -15.42
C TRP A 31 -1.57 0.04 -14.34
N VAL A 32 -1.27 -1.20 -14.71
CA VAL A 32 -1.09 -2.30 -13.76
C VAL A 32 0.10 -2.05 -12.83
N ASN A 33 1.23 -1.61 -13.39
CA ASN A 33 2.47 -1.43 -12.64
C ASN A 33 2.41 -0.25 -11.68
N ASN A 34 1.67 0.81 -12.02
CA ASN A 34 1.57 2.02 -11.22
C ASN A 34 0.26 2.11 -10.44
N SER A 35 -0.87 2.11 -11.14
CA SER A 35 -2.19 2.32 -10.53
C SER A 35 -2.66 1.12 -9.69
N LEU A 36 -2.66 -0.09 -10.26
CA LEU A 36 -3.04 -1.29 -9.50
C LEU A 36 -2.03 -1.56 -8.39
N GLY A 37 -0.73 -1.38 -8.68
CA GLY A 37 0.34 -1.47 -7.69
C GLY A 37 0.12 -0.54 -6.49
N GLY A 38 -0.27 0.72 -6.72
CA GLY A 38 -0.57 1.69 -5.65
C GLY A 38 -1.77 1.29 -4.78
N VAL A 39 -2.84 0.77 -5.38
CA VAL A 39 -4.00 0.24 -4.64
C VAL A 39 -3.58 -0.94 -3.75
N LEU A 40 -2.84 -1.90 -4.31
CA LEU A 40 -2.35 -3.08 -3.58
C LEU A 40 -1.41 -2.69 -2.43
N TYR A 41 -0.54 -1.70 -2.67
CA TYR A 41 0.38 -1.16 -1.67
C TYR A 41 -0.35 -0.58 -0.46
N VAL A 42 -1.40 0.21 -0.69
CA VAL A 42 -2.21 0.78 0.39
C VAL A 42 -2.97 -0.30 1.16
N ILE A 43 -3.57 -1.28 0.46
CA ILE A 43 -4.26 -2.41 1.11
C ILE A 43 -3.27 -3.20 1.99
N PHE A 44 -2.06 -3.45 1.48
CA PHE A 44 -0.98 -4.10 2.23
C PHE A 44 -0.71 -3.37 3.54
N TRP A 45 -0.50 -2.05 3.52
CA TRP A 45 -0.23 -1.29 4.74
C TRP A 45 -1.41 -1.25 5.71
N CYS A 46 -2.64 -1.16 5.22
CA CYS A 46 -3.84 -1.26 6.07
C CYS A 46 -3.86 -2.60 6.83
N LEU A 47 -3.61 -3.71 6.14
CA LEU A 47 -3.58 -5.04 6.77
C LEU A 47 -2.37 -5.22 7.69
N ALA A 48 -1.19 -4.69 7.32
CA ALA A 48 0.01 -4.75 8.14
C ALA A 48 -0.18 -4.01 9.47
N ILE A 49 -0.71 -2.78 9.44
CA ILE A 49 -1.03 -2.01 10.64
C ILE A 49 -2.10 -2.73 11.47
N PHE A 50 -3.12 -3.32 10.85
CA PHE A 50 -4.12 -4.11 11.58
C PHE A 50 -3.51 -5.33 12.29
N VAL A 51 -2.54 -6.02 11.66
CA VAL A 51 -1.84 -7.16 12.31
C VAL A 51 -1.06 -6.71 13.53
N LEU A 52 -0.43 -5.53 13.49
CA LEU A 52 0.33 -4.95 14.60
C LEU A 52 -0.58 -4.37 15.70
N PHE A 53 -1.64 -3.65 15.29
CA PHE A 53 -2.56 -2.91 16.16
C PHE A 53 -4.02 -3.33 15.92
N PRO A 54 -4.42 -4.55 16.30
CA PRO A 54 -5.73 -5.11 15.99
C PRO A 54 -6.89 -4.39 16.69
N GLN A 55 -6.61 -3.63 17.76
CA GLN A 55 -7.63 -2.90 18.51
C GLN A 55 -8.06 -1.59 17.83
N GLU A 56 -7.23 -1.05 16.93
CA GLU A 56 -7.46 0.25 16.31
C GLU A 56 -8.65 0.26 15.35
N ARG A 57 -9.35 1.39 15.26
CA ARG A 57 -10.53 1.50 14.39
C ARG A 57 -10.10 1.31 12.92
N PRO A 58 -10.82 0.49 12.13
CA PRO A 58 -10.50 0.30 10.71
C PRO A 58 -10.36 1.61 9.92
N SER A 59 -11.21 2.59 10.23
CA SER A 59 -11.16 3.93 9.63
C SER A 59 -9.93 4.73 10.04
N ALA A 60 -9.48 4.60 11.30
CA ALA A 60 -8.25 5.25 11.77
C ALA A 60 -7.01 4.67 11.09
N ILE A 61 -6.98 3.34 10.89
CA ILE A 61 -5.92 2.66 10.13
C ILE A 61 -5.88 3.20 8.70
N ALA A 62 -7.02 3.22 8.00
CA ALA A 62 -7.09 3.70 6.63
C ALA A 62 -6.68 5.18 6.51
N ALA A 63 -7.11 6.04 7.43
CA ALA A 63 -6.72 7.44 7.47
C ALA A 63 -5.20 7.60 7.68
N ALA A 64 -4.62 6.87 8.63
CA ALA A 64 -3.18 6.91 8.88
C ALA A 64 -2.37 6.44 7.67
N VAL A 65 -2.80 5.36 6.99
CA VAL A 65 -2.16 4.88 5.77
C VAL A 65 -2.28 5.90 4.65
N PHE A 66 -3.47 6.47 4.42
CA PHE A 66 -3.68 7.49 3.39
C PHE A 66 -2.77 8.70 3.61
N THR A 67 -2.68 9.18 4.86
CA THR A 67 -1.79 10.28 5.21
C THR A 67 -0.33 9.91 4.98
N ALA A 68 0.10 8.73 5.43
CA ALA A 68 1.47 8.27 5.23
C ALA A 68 1.84 8.15 3.74
N THR A 69 0.98 7.52 2.92
CA THR A 69 1.24 7.37 1.48
C THR A 69 1.20 8.71 0.75
N SER A 70 0.30 9.61 1.15
CA SER A 70 0.25 10.99 0.62
C SER A 70 1.52 11.78 0.95
N LEU A 71 2.04 11.65 2.18
CA LEU A 71 3.29 12.29 2.58
C LEU A 71 4.48 11.69 1.84
N LEU A 72 4.52 10.36 1.65
CA LEU A 72 5.54 9.70 0.84
C LEU A 72 5.49 10.18 -0.62
N GLU A 73 4.29 10.38 -1.17
CA GLU A 73 4.10 10.93 -2.52
C GLU A 73 4.67 12.35 -2.63
N ILE A 74 4.32 13.24 -1.69
CA ILE A 74 4.86 14.60 -1.64
C ILE A 74 6.38 14.58 -1.43
N LEU A 75 6.90 13.63 -0.64
CA LEU A 75 8.33 13.45 -0.41
C LEU A 75 9.09 13.13 -1.72
N GLN A 76 8.42 12.65 -2.76
CA GLN A 76 9.02 12.43 -4.07
C GLN A 76 9.37 13.72 -4.80
N LEU A 77 8.77 14.86 -4.44
CA LEU A 77 9.18 16.19 -4.93
C LEU A 77 10.50 16.67 -4.30
N TRP A 78 10.96 16.02 -3.23
CA TRP A 78 12.20 16.35 -2.55
C TRP A 78 13.32 15.38 -2.96
N HIS A 79 14.41 15.92 -3.51
CA HIS A 79 15.54 15.17 -4.07
C HIS A 79 16.89 15.43 -3.37
N PRO A 80 17.03 15.17 -2.06
CA PRO A 80 18.33 15.18 -1.40
C PRO A 80 19.12 13.89 -1.72
N SER A 81 20.45 14.00 -1.77
CA SER A 81 21.36 12.90 -2.15
C SER A 81 21.20 11.61 -1.32
N PHE A 82 20.83 11.73 -0.04
CA PHE A 82 20.56 10.57 0.81
C PHE A 82 19.28 9.82 0.40
N LEU A 83 18.20 10.53 0.01
CA LEU A 83 16.96 9.89 -0.44
C LEU A 83 17.15 9.24 -1.80
N GLU A 84 17.92 9.85 -2.69
CA GLU A 84 18.26 9.26 -3.98
C GLU A 84 19.05 7.96 -3.82
N SER A 85 19.98 7.90 -2.86
CA SER A 85 20.73 6.68 -2.54
C SER A 85 19.83 5.54 -2.05
N ILE A 86 18.73 5.87 -1.36
CA ILE A 86 17.74 4.86 -0.94
C ILE A 86 16.86 4.46 -2.14
N ARG A 87 16.38 5.43 -2.92
CA ARG A 87 15.56 5.23 -4.13
C ARG A 87 16.29 4.49 -5.24
N SER A 88 17.63 4.51 -5.27
CA SER A 88 18.40 3.72 -6.24
C SER A 88 18.35 2.22 -5.96
N THR A 89 17.90 1.80 -4.77
CA THR A 89 17.66 0.39 -4.46
C THR A 89 16.24 -0.01 -4.86
N PHE A 90 16.06 -1.25 -5.33
CA PHE A 90 14.73 -1.76 -5.72
C PHE A 90 13.70 -1.66 -4.57
N VAL A 91 14.12 -1.99 -3.34
CA VAL A 91 13.26 -1.91 -2.16
C VAL A 91 12.91 -0.46 -1.83
N GLY A 92 13.89 0.45 -1.85
CA GLY A 92 13.65 1.86 -1.58
C GLY A 92 12.77 2.52 -2.64
N ALA A 93 12.99 2.22 -3.91
CA ALA A 93 12.12 2.67 -5.01
C ALA A 93 10.67 2.20 -4.83
N THR A 94 10.47 0.95 -4.39
CA THR A 94 9.14 0.36 -4.21
C THR A 94 8.41 0.93 -2.98
N LEU A 95 9.14 1.25 -1.90
CA LEU A 95 8.55 1.76 -0.65
C LEU A 95 8.34 3.27 -0.65
N ILE A 96 9.30 4.04 -1.17
CA ILE A 96 9.28 5.51 -1.14
C ILE A 96 8.67 6.08 -2.41
N GLY A 97 8.78 5.36 -3.53
CA GLY A 97 8.49 5.90 -4.85
C GLY A 97 9.61 6.78 -5.39
N THR A 98 9.60 6.99 -6.71
CA THR A 98 10.63 7.71 -7.45
C THR A 98 10.13 8.94 -8.18
N THR A 99 8.83 9.03 -8.45
CA THR A 99 8.21 10.01 -9.34
C THR A 99 6.84 10.39 -8.83
N PHE A 100 6.65 11.68 -8.55
CA PHE A 100 5.38 12.21 -8.09
C PHE A 100 4.29 12.13 -9.16
N VAL A 101 3.13 11.56 -8.82
CA VAL A 101 1.97 11.39 -9.71
C VAL A 101 0.68 11.78 -8.99
N TRP A 102 0.02 12.85 -9.47
CA TRP A 102 -1.25 13.33 -8.91
C TRP A 102 -2.39 12.29 -8.91
N SER A 103 -2.45 11.42 -9.93
CA SER A 103 -3.49 10.38 -9.97
C SER A 103 -3.34 9.34 -8.86
N ASP A 104 -2.16 9.22 -8.26
CA ASP A 104 -1.92 8.20 -7.24
C ASP A 104 -2.69 8.48 -5.96
N PHE A 105 -2.99 9.74 -5.63
CA PHE A 105 -3.90 10.09 -4.54
C PHE A 105 -5.29 9.46 -4.71
N PHE A 106 -5.81 9.41 -5.95
CA PHE A 106 -7.10 8.77 -6.24
C PHE A 106 -7.02 7.26 -6.02
N TYR A 107 -5.96 6.62 -6.49
CA TYR A 107 -5.73 5.18 -6.27
C TYR A 107 -5.48 4.84 -4.80
N TYR A 108 -4.79 5.72 -4.06
CA TYR A 108 -4.60 5.58 -2.63
C TYR A 108 -5.92 5.69 -1.86
N ALA A 109 -6.81 6.60 -2.27
CA ALA A 109 -8.15 6.68 -1.69
C ALA A 109 -8.96 5.40 -1.92
N ILE A 110 -8.93 4.85 -3.15
CA ILE A 110 -9.56 3.56 -3.47
C ILE A 110 -8.97 2.43 -2.61
N GLY A 111 -7.63 2.35 -2.52
CA GLY A 111 -6.95 1.37 -1.69
C GLY A 111 -7.30 1.49 -0.22
N CYS A 112 -7.48 2.71 0.30
CA CYS A 112 -7.87 2.96 1.68
C CYS A 112 -9.30 2.51 1.95
N ILE A 113 -10.23 2.78 1.03
CA ILE A 113 -11.62 2.30 1.14
C ILE A 113 -11.64 0.77 1.11
N ALA A 114 -10.91 0.15 0.17
CA ALA A 114 -10.82 -1.31 0.09
C ALA A 114 -10.20 -1.92 1.36
N GLY A 115 -9.08 -1.37 1.82
CA GLY A 115 -8.40 -1.81 3.04
C GLY A 115 -9.26 -1.61 4.30
N TRP A 116 -9.99 -0.50 4.40
CA TRP A 116 -10.94 -0.23 5.46
C TRP A 116 -12.03 -1.31 5.53
N ILE A 117 -12.72 -1.55 4.40
CA ILE A 117 -13.77 -2.57 4.29
C ILE A 117 -13.19 -3.94 4.65
N TRP A 118 -11.98 -4.26 4.18
CA TRP A 118 -11.36 -5.55 4.45
C TRP A 118 -11.07 -5.75 5.94
N VAL A 119 -10.43 -4.77 6.59
CA VAL A 119 -10.13 -4.82 8.02
C VAL A 119 -11.42 -4.88 8.85
N ASP A 120 -12.43 -4.10 8.47
CA ASP A 120 -13.74 -4.12 9.12
C ASP A 120 -14.39 -5.51 9.04
N ARG A 121 -14.39 -6.13 7.86
CA ARG A 121 -14.88 -7.50 7.67
C ARG A 121 -14.09 -8.53 8.49
N LEU A 122 -12.77 -8.39 8.60
CA LEU A 122 -11.94 -9.27 9.43
C LEU A 122 -12.25 -9.15 10.92
N LYS A 123 -12.71 -7.99 11.38
CA LYS A 123 -13.16 -7.75 12.75
C LYS A 123 -14.58 -8.23 13.01
N LEU A 124 -15.49 -8.09 12.03
CA LEU A 124 -16.88 -8.52 12.15
C LEU A 124 -17.06 -10.04 12.19
N ILE A 125 -16.18 -10.80 11.51
CA ILE A 125 -16.21 -12.27 11.53
C ILE A 125 -15.49 -12.80 12.78
N HIS A 126 -15.73 -12.20 13.95
CA HIS A 126 -15.15 -12.62 15.22
C HIS A 126 -16.21 -13.13 16.19
#